data_AF-A0AAU9L670-F1
#
_entry.id   AF-A0AAU9L670-F1
#
_cell.length_a   1.000
_cell.length_b   1.000
_cell.length_c   1.000
_cell.angle_alpha   90.00
_cell.angle_beta   90.00
_cell.angle_gamma   90.00
#
_symmetry.space_group_name_H-M   'P 1'
#
loop_
_entity.id
_entity.type
_entity.pdbx_description
1 polymer ?
#
loop_
_entity_poly.entity_id
_entity_poly.type
_entity_poly.pdbx_seq_one_letter_code
_entity_poly.pdbx_strand_id
1 'polypeptide(L)'
;MLLYHQPHYCRASLAHTRSCINQRIKSLRFTQTKSSHLVLFSTQFKRKKEKNKQENALARVQAPVAKVSEVKRLLSLYGPEKKPLAISISTLGISTFITMCVPYGMGKVIDVVTAGSAAAMPLPTVVTLLGGLFAAGSIANIVRVDTTNMIGERIINRLRQDTGDLTSFLLYTLYVGFSFAGMSSFYAELMKGIGASSRVFELLHRQPKVRIPQQGWAPLQAPFHGHIQFQDVGFSYPARPDAIIFSGLNLEVLPNETLALVGPSGCGKSSVTSLLARFYDLDGPGCGGKIMLDGVDISTVNPTELRGLMGAVPQEPPLFACSIRDNIAYGCSEGQEATLEDIIRAAKIANAHDFIVSFPNGYDTIVGERGQALSGGQKQRVAIARALVKRPKILILDEATSALDPESEKLVQDAVDCAKQGRTTVVS
;
A
#
# COMPACT_ATOMS: atom_id res chain seq x y z
N MET A 1 7.63 16.01 -9.58
CA MET A 1 8.47 16.53 -8.48
C MET A 1 8.11 15.74 -7.22
N LEU A 2 8.64 14.53 -7.12
CA LEU A 2 8.36 13.56 -6.06
C LEU A 2 9.41 13.74 -4.96
N LEU A 3 8.96 14.09 -3.76
CA LEU A 3 9.81 14.20 -2.58
C LEU A 3 9.89 12.84 -1.89
N TYR A 4 11.13 12.38 -1.76
CA TYR A 4 11.62 11.32 -0.91
C TYR A 4 11.14 11.50 0.54
N HIS A 5 10.61 10.44 1.15
CA HIS A 5 10.62 10.30 2.61
C HIS A 5 10.83 8.84 2.99
N GLN A 6 11.96 8.60 3.67
CA GLN A 6 12.37 7.36 4.32
C GLN A 6 11.41 6.99 5.47
N PRO A 7 11.10 5.71 5.70
CA PRO A 7 10.47 5.22 6.93
C PRO A 7 11.47 4.46 7.83
N HIS A 8 11.49 4.78 9.12
CA HIS A 8 11.99 3.88 10.17
C HIS A 8 10.96 3.79 11.32
N TYR A 9 10.45 2.56 11.47
CA TYR A 9 9.99 1.83 12.66
C TYR A 9 8.78 2.27 13.53
N CYS A 10 7.73 1.44 13.43
CA CYS A 10 6.84 0.96 14.52
C CYS A 10 7.66 0.17 15.57
N ARG A 11 7.33 0.00 16.86
CA ARG A 11 6.14 0.17 17.71
C ARG A 11 6.63 0.10 19.18
N ALA A 12 6.18 0.98 20.08
CA ALA A 12 5.73 0.64 21.45
C ALA A 12 5.51 1.90 22.33
N SER A 13 4.39 1.90 23.05
CA SER A 13 4.02 2.73 24.22
C SER A 13 3.77 4.24 24.03
N LEU A 14 2.48 4.59 23.98
CA LEU A 14 1.91 5.92 23.71
C LEU A 14 2.01 6.95 24.86
N ALA A 15 2.65 6.65 25.98
CA ALA A 15 2.65 7.54 27.17
C ALA A 15 3.95 8.31 27.41
N HIS A 16 5.09 7.90 26.84
CA HIS A 16 6.40 8.52 27.12
C HIS A 16 6.88 9.52 26.04
N THR A 17 6.22 9.57 24.90
CA THR A 17 6.60 10.39 23.73
C THR A 17 6.31 11.89 23.87
N ARG A 18 5.45 12.31 24.81
CA ARG A 18 5.15 13.75 24.99
C ARG A 18 6.25 14.53 25.71
N SER A 19 7.04 13.90 26.57
CA SER A 19 8.09 14.58 27.35
C SER A 19 9.38 14.79 26.53
N CYS A 20 9.80 13.78 25.76
CA CYS A 20 11.05 13.84 24.96
C CYS A 20 10.98 14.79 23.76
N ILE A 21 9.79 15.06 23.19
CA ILE A 21 9.65 15.97 22.04
C ILE A 21 9.90 17.44 22.45
N ASN A 22 9.54 17.84 23.68
CA ASN A 22 9.72 19.21 24.13
C ASN A 22 11.17 19.55 24.54
N GLN A 23 11.99 18.55 24.92
CA GLN A 23 13.39 18.79 25.29
C GLN A 23 14.36 18.84 24.08
N ARG A 24 14.05 18.16 22.97
CA ARG A 24 14.95 18.11 21.80
C ARG A 24 14.81 19.27 20.80
N ILE A 25 13.82 20.14 20.95
CA ILE A 25 13.64 21.34 20.11
C ILE A 25 14.61 22.48 20.52
N LYS A 26 15.20 22.44 21.72
CA LYS A 26 16.07 23.52 22.23
C LYS A 26 17.57 23.40 21.91
N SER A 27 18.07 22.29 21.36
CA SER A 27 19.52 22.02 21.29
C SER A 27 20.14 21.92 19.88
N LEU A 28 19.43 22.24 18.79
CA LEU A 28 20.03 22.24 17.44
C LEU A 28 20.35 23.65 16.96
N ARG A 29 21.45 24.22 17.47
CA ARG A 29 22.20 25.30 16.80
C ARG A 29 23.06 24.64 15.71
N PHE A 30 22.68 24.79 14.44
CA PHE A 30 23.51 24.39 13.30
C PHE A 30 24.44 25.54 12.88
N THR A 31 25.73 25.20 12.81
CA THR A 31 26.83 25.95 12.24
C THR A 31 26.62 26.21 10.74
N GLN A 32 26.99 27.41 10.30
CA GLN A 32 26.87 27.87 8.92
C GLN A 32 27.93 27.23 8.00
N THR A 33 27.47 26.63 6.89
CA THR A 33 28.24 26.58 5.64
C THR A 33 27.33 27.00 4.49
N LYS A 34 27.73 28.08 3.82
CA LYS A 34 27.00 28.75 2.74
C LYS A 34 26.95 27.85 1.50
N SER A 35 25.74 27.50 1.05
CA SER A 35 25.47 27.00 -0.31
C SER A 35 24.33 27.80 -0.92
N SER A 36 24.57 28.35 -2.11
CA SER A 36 23.70 29.27 -2.86
C SER A 36 22.32 28.69 -3.20
N HIS A 37 22.15 27.36 -3.13
CA HIS A 37 20.86 26.70 -3.33
C HIS A 37 19.90 26.83 -2.13
N LEU A 38 20.42 27.04 -0.90
CA LEU A 38 19.58 27.20 0.29
C LEU A 38 18.91 28.59 0.33
N VAL A 39 19.57 29.61 -0.24
CA VAL A 39 19.04 30.98 -0.33
C VAL A 39 17.84 31.02 -1.29
N LEU A 40 17.92 30.30 -2.42
CA LEU A 40 16.81 30.16 -3.37
C LEU A 40 15.62 29.37 -2.80
N PHE A 41 15.86 28.32 -2.02
CA PHE A 41 14.78 27.56 -1.38
C PHE A 41 14.10 28.36 -0.25
N SER A 42 14.87 29.08 0.57
CA SER A 42 14.31 29.91 1.65
C SER A 42 13.49 31.09 1.11
N THR A 43 13.90 31.68 -0.02
CA THR A 43 13.17 32.76 -0.70
C THR A 43 11.92 32.26 -1.42
N GLN A 44 11.95 31.07 -2.02
CA GLN A 44 10.78 30.41 -2.59
C GLN A 44 9.75 30.03 -1.50
N PHE A 45 10.19 29.53 -0.35
CA PHE A 45 9.31 29.21 0.78
C PHE A 45 8.75 30.47 1.44
N LYS A 46 9.55 31.54 1.61
CA LYS A 46 9.07 32.84 2.07
C LYS A 46 8.05 33.44 1.11
N ARG A 47 8.34 33.43 -0.21
CA ARG A 47 7.40 33.91 -1.24
C ARG A 47 6.12 33.10 -1.25
N LYS A 48 6.18 31.77 -1.10
CA LYS A 48 4.97 30.92 -1.04
C LYS A 48 4.18 31.11 0.25
N LYS A 49 4.85 31.38 1.37
CA LYS A 49 4.21 31.71 2.65
C LYS A 49 3.59 33.11 2.64
N GLU A 50 4.23 34.08 1.99
CA GLU A 50 3.68 35.42 1.75
C GLU A 50 2.54 35.41 0.73
N LYS A 51 2.65 34.60 -0.34
CA LYS A 51 1.56 34.37 -1.29
C LYS A 51 0.36 33.71 -0.63
N ASN A 52 0.54 32.66 0.17
CA ASN A 52 -0.55 32.05 0.94
C ASN A 52 -1.11 32.98 2.02
N LYS A 53 -0.29 33.88 2.58
CA LYS A 53 -0.74 34.90 3.54
C LYS A 53 -1.50 36.03 2.86
N GLN A 54 -1.13 36.38 1.62
CA GLN A 54 -1.83 37.33 0.76
C GLN A 54 -3.10 36.73 0.15
N GLU A 55 -3.11 35.46 -0.27
CA GLU A 55 -4.29 34.72 -0.72
C GLU A 55 -5.26 34.49 0.44
N ASN A 56 -4.79 34.18 1.65
CA ASN A 56 -5.63 34.15 2.85
C ASN A 56 -6.06 35.54 3.33
N ALA A 57 -5.32 36.61 2.99
CA ALA A 57 -5.73 38.00 3.28
C ALA A 57 -6.71 38.54 2.25
N LEU A 58 -6.60 38.14 0.97
CA LEU A 58 -7.58 38.40 -0.10
C LEU A 58 -8.84 37.56 0.09
N ALA A 59 -8.74 36.32 0.56
CA ALA A 59 -9.88 35.51 0.99
C ALA A 59 -10.52 36.03 2.30
N ARG A 60 -9.83 36.94 3.01
CA ARG A 60 -10.34 37.77 4.11
C ARG A 60 -10.74 39.17 3.67
N VAL A 61 -11.00 39.40 2.38
CA VAL A 61 -12.04 40.37 2.04
C VAL A 61 -13.31 39.80 2.68
N GLN A 62 -13.65 40.34 3.85
CA GLN A 62 -14.82 39.95 4.60
C GLN A 62 -16.01 39.96 3.65
N ALA A 63 -16.43 38.78 3.18
CA ALA A 63 -17.81 38.62 2.77
C ALA A 63 -18.63 39.13 3.97
N PRO A 64 -19.57 40.06 3.77
CA PRO A 64 -20.35 40.60 4.87
C PRO A 64 -20.97 39.39 5.58
N VAL A 65 -20.45 39.06 6.76
CA VAL A 65 -21.04 38.03 7.60
C VAL A 65 -22.37 38.64 8.01
N ALA A 66 -23.43 38.19 7.36
CA ALA A 66 -24.79 38.61 7.64
C ALA A 66 -24.96 38.63 9.16
N LYS A 67 -25.19 39.81 9.74
CA LYS A 67 -25.45 39.86 11.18
C LYS A 67 -26.68 38.99 11.41
N VAL A 68 -26.62 38.08 12.39
CA VAL A 68 -27.74 37.15 12.68
C VAL A 68 -29.07 37.92 12.86
N SER A 69 -29.00 39.16 13.34
CA SER A 69 -30.11 40.11 13.43
C SER A 69 -30.74 40.48 12.08
N GLU A 70 -29.94 40.62 11.03
CA GLU A 70 -30.33 40.99 9.67
C GLU A 70 -30.97 39.81 8.94
N VAL A 71 -30.41 38.61 9.09
CA VAL A 71 -31.04 37.35 8.63
C VAL A 71 -32.39 37.14 9.32
N LYS A 72 -32.45 37.34 10.64
CA LYS A 72 -33.70 37.23 11.40
C LYS A 72 -34.74 38.28 10.98
N ARG A 73 -34.29 39.51 10.64
CA ARG A 73 -35.14 40.59 10.11
C ARG A 73 -35.69 40.23 8.73
N LEU A 74 -34.86 39.76 7.80
CA LEU A 74 -35.32 39.30 6.49
C LEU A 74 -36.26 38.09 6.58
N LEU A 75 -35.98 37.14 7.48
CA LEU A 75 -36.89 36.01 7.74
C LEU A 75 -38.21 36.45 8.38
N SER A 76 -38.25 37.57 9.09
CA SER A 76 -39.50 38.10 9.66
C SER A 76 -40.45 38.65 8.58
N LEU A 77 -39.93 39.14 7.46
CA LEU A 77 -40.71 39.52 6.27
C LEU A 77 -41.45 38.32 5.65
N TYR A 78 -40.97 37.10 5.95
CA TYR A 78 -41.58 35.84 5.55
C TYR A 78 -42.80 35.42 6.39
N GLY A 79 -43.04 36.10 7.53
CA GLY A 79 -44.12 35.83 8.47
C GLY A 79 -45.50 35.48 7.86
N PRO A 80 -46.01 36.24 6.88
CA PRO A 80 -47.35 36.02 6.31
C PRO A 80 -47.40 34.89 5.25
N GLU A 81 -46.26 34.47 4.69
CA GLU A 81 -46.19 33.45 3.62
C GLU A 81 -45.86 32.03 4.16
N LYS A 82 -45.91 31.83 5.49
CA LYS A 82 -45.61 30.52 6.11
C LYS A 82 -46.52 29.38 5.66
N LYS A 83 -47.82 29.66 5.47
CA LYS A 83 -48.81 28.67 5.02
C LYS A 83 -48.55 28.20 3.58
N PRO A 84 -48.43 29.09 2.57
CA PRO A 84 -48.13 28.66 1.21
C PRO A 84 -46.73 28.03 1.10
N LEU A 85 -45.73 28.47 1.89
CA LEU A 85 -44.43 27.78 1.95
C LEU A 85 -44.55 26.35 2.44
N ALA A 86 -45.33 26.11 3.50
CA ALA A 86 -45.54 24.76 4.02
C ALA A 86 -46.14 23.85 2.93
N ILE A 87 -47.09 24.36 2.14
CA ILE A 87 -47.66 23.66 0.99
C ILE A 87 -46.57 23.32 -0.03
N SER A 88 -45.73 24.28 -0.42
CA SER A 88 -44.64 24.05 -1.38
C SER A 88 -43.60 23.03 -0.88
N ILE A 89 -43.27 23.05 0.42
CA ILE A 89 -42.33 22.08 1.03
C ILE A 89 -42.96 20.68 1.08
N SER A 90 -44.23 20.58 1.43
CA SER A 90 -44.95 19.30 1.43
C SER A 90 -45.08 18.71 0.03
N THR A 91 -45.40 19.52 -0.99
CA THR A 91 -45.48 19.05 -2.38
C THR A 91 -44.11 18.73 -2.96
N LEU A 92 -43.05 19.42 -2.53
CA LEU A 92 -41.66 19.03 -2.83
C LEU A 92 -41.37 17.63 -2.31
N GLY A 93 -41.64 17.35 -1.02
CA GLY A 93 -41.42 16.04 -0.43
C GLY A 93 -42.15 14.92 -1.16
N ILE A 94 -43.42 15.15 -1.52
CA ILE A 94 -44.23 14.19 -2.30
C ILE A 94 -43.62 13.96 -3.69
N SER A 95 -43.26 15.02 -4.40
CA SER A 95 -42.69 14.91 -5.75
C SER A 95 -41.34 14.18 -5.75
N THR A 96 -40.45 14.49 -4.79
CA THR A 96 -39.14 13.85 -4.66
C THR A 96 -39.29 12.37 -4.29
N PHE A 97 -40.20 12.04 -3.38
CA PHE A 97 -40.50 10.64 -3.03
C PHE A 97 -40.96 9.84 -4.25
N ILE A 98 -41.91 10.39 -5.02
CA ILE A 98 -42.41 9.75 -6.25
C ILE A 98 -41.27 9.55 -7.26
N THR A 99 -40.42 10.56 -7.48
CA THR A 99 -39.26 10.44 -8.40
C THR A 99 -38.28 9.36 -7.95
N MET A 100 -38.02 9.22 -6.65
CA MET A 100 -37.15 8.16 -6.11
C MET A 100 -37.77 6.76 -6.21
N CYS A 101 -39.10 6.64 -6.31
CA CYS A 101 -39.77 5.35 -6.53
C CYS A 101 -39.75 4.88 -7.99
N VAL A 102 -39.47 5.76 -8.96
CA VAL A 102 -39.49 5.42 -10.40
C VAL A 102 -38.49 4.32 -10.78
N PRO A 103 -37.20 4.37 -10.37
CA PRO A 103 -36.25 3.30 -10.70
C PRO A 103 -36.67 1.92 -10.16
N TYR A 104 -37.26 1.90 -8.95
CA TYR A 104 -37.80 0.69 -8.34
C TYR A 104 -38.99 0.13 -9.14
N GLY A 105 -39.91 1.01 -9.54
CA GLY A 105 -41.07 0.64 -10.37
C GLY A 105 -40.68 0.10 -11.74
N MET A 106 -39.68 0.70 -12.41
CA MET A 106 -39.16 0.20 -13.67
C MET A 106 -38.49 -1.17 -13.53
N GLY A 107 -37.72 -1.40 -12.45
CA GLY A 107 -37.11 -2.70 -12.19
C GLY A 107 -38.15 -3.82 -12.14
N LYS A 108 -39.30 -3.57 -11.50
CA LYS A 108 -40.41 -4.53 -11.47
C LYS A 108 -41.08 -4.74 -12.81
N VAL A 109 -41.25 -3.71 -13.64
CA VAL A 109 -41.80 -3.88 -15.00
C VAL A 109 -40.88 -4.76 -15.84
N ILE A 110 -39.56 -4.55 -15.76
CA ILE A 110 -38.57 -5.37 -16.45
C ILE A 110 -38.68 -6.83 -15.99
N ASP A 111 -38.71 -7.07 -14.67
CA ASP A 111 -38.85 -8.42 -14.09
C ASP A 111 -40.09 -9.16 -14.64
N VAL A 112 -41.24 -8.46 -14.76
CA VAL A 112 -42.49 -9.06 -15.29
C VAL A 112 -42.38 -9.39 -16.78
N VAL A 113 -41.79 -8.50 -17.57
CA VAL A 113 -41.62 -8.68 -19.02
C VAL A 113 -40.61 -9.77 -19.34
N THR A 114 -39.53 -9.90 -18.55
CA THR A 114 -38.46 -10.87 -18.80
C THR A 114 -38.72 -12.24 -18.19
N ALA A 115 -39.41 -12.33 -17.04
CA ALA A 115 -39.49 -13.57 -16.27
C ALA A 115 -40.80 -14.36 -16.41
N GLY A 116 -41.82 -13.84 -17.11
CA GLY A 116 -43.08 -14.57 -17.39
C GLY A 116 -43.72 -15.24 -16.16
N SER A 117 -43.58 -14.65 -14.98
CA SER A 117 -43.86 -15.32 -13.70
C SER A 117 -45.34 -15.23 -13.30
N ALA A 118 -45.92 -16.35 -12.86
CA ALA A 118 -47.30 -16.45 -12.35
C ALA A 118 -47.56 -15.67 -11.04
N ALA A 119 -46.52 -15.15 -10.38
CA ALA A 119 -46.62 -14.28 -9.19
C ALA A 119 -46.52 -12.78 -9.53
N ALA A 120 -46.44 -12.42 -10.81
CA ALA A 120 -46.37 -11.05 -11.27
C ALA A 120 -47.76 -10.39 -11.29
N MET A 121 -47.85 -9.15 -10.80
CA MET A 121 -49.03 -8.32 -11.03
C MET A 121 -49.28 -8.18 -12.55
N PRO A 122 -50.53 -8.28 -13.03
CA PRO A 122 -50.84 -8.18 -14.45
C PRO A 122 -50.35 -6.84 -15.01
N LEU A 123 -49.69 -6.88 -16.17
CA LEU A 123 -49.04 -5.73 -16.81
C LEU A 123 -49.93 -4.48 -16.91
N PRO A 124 -51.24 -4.58 -17.26
CA PRO A 124 -52.14 -3.41 -17.28
C PRO A 124 -52.29 -2.72 -15.92
N THR A 125 -52.30 -3.49 -14.82
CA THR A 125 -52.41 -2.95 -13.46
C THR A 125 -51.13 -2.21 -13.05
N VAL A 126 -49.96 -2.75 -13.41
CA VAL A 126 -48.66 -2.10 -13.15
C VAL A 126 -48.54 -0.80 -13.93
N VAL A 127 -48.92 -0.80 -15.21
CA VAL A 127 -48.90 0.40 -16.06
C VAL A 127 -49.88 1.46 -15.56
N THR A 128 -51.09 1.05 -15.15
CA THR A 128 -52.10 1.98 -14.59
C THR A 128 -51.64 2.60 -13.27
N LEU A 129 -51.02 1.80 -12.39
CA LEU A 129 -50.51 2.26 -11.10
C LEU A 129 -49.30 3.21 -11.27
N LEU A 130 -48.38 2.88 -12.18
CA LEU A 130 -47.28 3.79 -12.53
C LEU A 130 -47.81 5.08 -13.17
N GLY A 131 -48.75 4.99 -14.11
CA GLY A 131 -49.39 6.15 -14.73
C GLY A 131 -50.05 7.07 -13.72
N GLY A 132 -50.79 6.50 -12.75
CA GLY A 132 -51.38 7.25 -11.64
C GLY A 132 -50.34 7.92 -10.74
N LEU A 133 -49.24 7.23 -10.44
CA LEU A 133 -48.12 7.77 -9.66
C LEU A 133 -47.44 8.94 -10.38
N PHE A 134 -47.20 8.83 -11.69
CA PHE A 134 -46.62 9.89 -12.50
C PHE A 134 -47.56 11.10 -12.61
N ALA A 135 -48.87 10.87 -12.79
CA ALA A 135 -49.86 11.94 -12.81
C ALA A 135 -49.90 12.69 -11.47
N ALA A 136 -49.94 11.97 -10.35
CA ALA A 136 -49.91 12.55 -9.01
C ALA A 136 -48.60 13.33 -8.75
N GLY A 137 -47.45 12.79 -9.16
CA GLY A 137 -46.16 13.46 -9.06
C GLY A 137 -46.07 14.72 -9.90
N SER A 138 -46.65 14.70 -11.11
CA SER A 138 -46.69 15.85 -12.03
C SER A 138 -47.57 16.96 -11.48
N ILE A 139 -48.74 16.63 -10.93
CA ILE A 139 -49.65 17.59 -10.28
C ILE A 139 -48.96 18.20 -9.05
N ALA A 140 -48.32 17.39 -8.21
CA ALA A 140 -47.58 17.88 -7.05
C ALA A 140 -46.45 18.84 -7.46
N ASN A 141 -45.74 18.55 -8.56
CA ASN A 141 -44.69 19.42 -9.08
C ASN A 141 -45.26 20.74 -9.63
N ILE A 142 -46.37 20.72 -10.37
CA ILE A 142 -47.03 21.93 -10.87
C ILE A 142 -47.47 22.81 -9.69
N VAL A 143 -48.18 22.25 -8.72
CA VAL A 143 -48.63 22.98 -7.51
C VAL A 143 -47.43 23.57 -6.77
N ARG A 144 -46.33 22.83 -6.65
CA ARG A 144 -45.09 23.33 -6.03
C ARG A 144 -44.51 24.51 -6.80
N VAL A 145 -44.39 24.42 -8.11
CA VAL A 145 -43.81 25.47 -8.96
C VAL A 145 -44.66 26.74 -8.88
N ASP A 146 -45.98 26.63 -9.04
CA ASP A 146 -46.88 27.77 -9.03
C ASP A 146 -46.93 28.47 -7.68
N THR A 147 -47.01 27.69 -6.59
CA THR A 147 -46.97 28.25 -5.23
C THR A 147 -45.63 28.92 -4.93
N THR A 148 -44.51 28.35 -5.36
CA THR A 148 -43.18 28.94 -5.17
C THR A 148 -43.02 30.24 -5.96
N ASN A 149 -43.46 30.27 -7.23
CA ASN A 149 -43.42 31.47 -8.07
C ASN A 149 -44.27 32.59 -7.48
N MET A 150 -45.49 32.28 -7.04
CA MET A 150 -46.38 33.24 -6.40
C MET A 150 -45.79 33.81 -5.10
N ILE A 151 -45.18 32.96 -4.25
CA ILE A 151 -44.48 33.42 -3.04
C ILE A 151 -43.30 34.32 -3.43
N GLY A 152 -42.52 33.93 -4.44
CA GLY A 152 -41.38 34.69 -4.95
C GLY A 152 -41.78 36.09 -5.40
N GLU A 153 -42.81 36.21 -6.24
CA GLU A 153 -43.34 37.50 -6.71
C GLU A 153 -43.81 38.39 -5.55
N ARG A 154 -44.55 37.83 -4.58
CA ARG A 154 -45.01 38.58 -3.40
C ARG A 154 -43.86 39.07 -2.54
N ILE A 155 -42.81 38.26 -2.37
CA ILE A 155 -41.63 38.62 -1.59
C ILE A 155 -40.82 39.70 -2.31
N ILE A 156 -40.57 39.54 -3.61
CA ILE A 156 -39.83 40.53 -4.41
C ILE A 156 -40.58 41.87 -4.44
N ASN A 157 -41.90 41.86 -4.58
CA ASN A 157 -42.70 43.08 -4.57
C ASN A 157 -42.64 43.83 -3.23
N ARG A 158 -42.53 43.12 -2.10
CA ARG A 158 -42.31 43.73 -0.78
C ARG A 158 -40.88 44.24 -0.61
N LEU A 159 -39.89 43.47 -1.09
CA LEU A 159 -38.47 43.85 -1.02
C LEU A 159 -38.15 45.05 -1.93
N ARG A 160 -38.89 45.25 -3.04
CA ARG A 160 -38.69 46.38 -3.95
C ARG A 160 -39.01 47.73 -3.30
N GLN A 161 -39.72 47.75 -2.18
CA GLN A 161 -40.01 48.96 -1.40
C GLN A 161 -38.79 49.46 -0.61
N ASP A 162 -37.75 48.62 -0.40
CA ASP A 162 -36.47 49.00 0.23
C ASP A 162 -35.28 48.47 -0.59
N THR A 163 -34.55 49.38 -1.27
CA THR A 163 -33.46 49.03 -2.20
C THR A 163 -32.29 48.31 -1.51
N GLY A 164 -32.10 48.49 -0.19
CA GLY A 164 -31.04 47.80 0.57
C GLY A 164 -31.36 46.34 0.89
N ASP A 165 -32.64 46.04 1.13
CA ASP A 165 -33.09 44.67 1.45
C ASP A 165 -33.08 43.79 0.19
N LEU A 166 -33.38 44.36 -0.98
CA LEU A 166 -33.35 43.64 -2.25
C LEU A 166 -31.92 43.20 -2.65
N THR A 167 -30.93 44.08 -2.49
CA THR A 167 -29.53 43.76 -2.82
C THR A 167 -28.98 42.69 -1.87
N SER A 168 -29.28 42.80 -0.57
CA SER A 168 -28.90 41.81 0.44
C SER A 168 -29.54 40.45 0.17
N PHE A 169 -30.82 40.41 -0.19
CA PHE A 169 -31.53 39.19 -0.55
C PHE A 169 -30.93 38.50 -1.78
N LEU A 170 -30.62 39.24 -2.84
CA LEU A 170 -29.99 38.70 -4.04
C LEU A 170 -28.60 38.12 -3.75
N LEU A 171 -27.78 38.83 -2.97
CA LEU A 171 -26.45 38.34 -2.57
C LEU A 171 -26.55 37.07 -1.73
N TYR A 172 -27.42 37.02 -0.72
CA TYR A 172 -27.61 35.81 0.09
C TYR A 172 -28.15 34.64 -0.73
N THR A 173 -29.05 34.91 -1.68
CA THR A 173 -29.55 33.87 -2.60
C THR A 173 -28.43 33.29 -3.46
N LEU A 174 -27.53 34.14 -3.99
CA LEU A 174 -26.34 33.69 -4.72
C LEU A 174 -25.40 32.86 -3.85
N TYR A 175 -25.14 33.28 -2.60
CA TYR A 175 -24.30 32.52 -1.67
C TYR A 175 -24.87 31.15 -1.32
N VAL A 176 -26.19 31.07 -1.07
CA VAL A 176 -26.87 29.80 -0.83
C VAL A 176 -26.76 28.92 -2.08
N GLY A 177 -26.99 29.47 -3.27
CA GLY A 177 -26.83 28.76 -4.54
C GLY A 177 -25.43 28.15 -4.72
N PHE A 178 -24.36 28.94 -4.49
CA PHE A 178 -22.99 28.45 -4.57
C PHE A 178 -22.67 27.38 -3.51
N SER A 179 -23.22 27.52 -2.30
CA SER A 179 -23.03 26.54 -1.22
C SER A 179 -23.66 25.19 -1.57
N PHE A 180 -24.87 25.18 -2.15
CA PHE A 180 -25.52 23.96 -2.64
C PHE A 180 -24.74 23.31 -3.80
N ALA A 181 -24.23 24.11 -4.74
CA ALA A 181 -23.38 23.60 -5.81
C ALA A 181 -22.10 22.93 -5.25
N GLY A 182 -21.47 23.53 -4.23
CA GLY A 182 -20.30 22.97 -3.55
C GLY A 182 -20.60 21.69 -2.77
N MET A 183 -21.80 21.52 -2.24
CA MET A 183 -22.19 20.29 -1.52
C MET A 183 -22.33 19.10 -2.48
N SER A 184 -22.82 19.33 -3.70
CA SER A 184 -22.91 18.30 -4.73
C SER A 184 -21.52 17.81 -5.16
N SER A 185 -20.56 18.72 -5.38
CA SER A 185 -19.19 18.33 -5.73
C SER A 185 -18.49 17.59 -4.59
N PHE A 186 -18.71 17.99 -3.33
CA PHE A 186 -18.19 17.28 -2.15
C PHE A 186 -18.70 15.84 -2.08
N TYR A 187 -19.98 15.59 -2.34
CA TYR A 187 -20.53 14.23 -2.34
C TYR A 187 -19.84 13.35 -3.38
N ALA A 188 -19.62 13.87 -4.60
CA ALA A 188 -18.91 13.15 -5.64
C ALA A 188 -17.45 12.86 -5.25
N GLU A 189 -16.77 13.80 -4.60
CA GLU A 189 -15.40 13.62 -4.09
C GLU A 189 -15.33 12.60 -2.96
N LEU A 190 -16.30 12.62 -2.04
CA LEU A 190 -16.44 11.65 -0.96
C LEU A 190 -16.60 10.23 -1.53
N MET A 191 -17.45 10.03 -2.53
CA MET A 191 -17.65 8.72 -3.15
C MET A 191 -16.40 8.22 -3.88
N LYS A 192 -15.65 9.12 -4.54
CA LYS A 192 -14.33 8.79 -5.10
C LYS A 192 -13.34 8.37 -4.01
N GLY A 193 -13.34 9.07 -2.87
CA GLY A 193 -12.51 8.74 -1.71
C GLY A 193 -12.81 7.36 -1.15
N ILE A 194 -14.09 7.02 -0.98
CA ILE A 194 -14.53 5.70 -0.50
C ILE A 194 -14.04 4.61 -1.48
N GLY A 195 -14.29 4.78 -2.77
CA GLY A 195 -13.87 3.82 -3.80
C GLY A 195 -12.35 3.62 -3.85
N ALA A 196 -11.57 4.71 -3.75
CA ALA A 196 -10.12 4.64 -3.71
C ALA A 196 -9.57 3.96 -2.44
N SER A 197 -10.23 4.18 -1.29
CA SER A 197 -9.79 3.62 -0.01
C SER A 197 -10.05 2.11 0.13
N SER A 198 -11.04 1.57 -0.60
CA SER A 198 -11.43 0.16 -0.51
C SER A 198 -10.23 -0.79 -0.74
N ARG A 199 -9.45 -0.58 -1.81
CA ARG A 199 -8.26 -1.40 -2.10
C ARG A 199 -7.16 -1.28 -1.05
N VAL A 200 -7.03 -0.11 -0.42
CA VAL A 200 -6.06 0.10 0.66
C VAL A 200 -6.45 -0.74 1.87
N PHE A 201 -7.73 -0.69 2.26
CA PHE A 201 -8.23 -1.50 3.37
C PHE A 201 -8.20 -2.99 3.06
N GLU A 202 -8.49 -3.40 1.83
CA GLU A 202 -8.33 -4.80 1.40
C GLU A 202 -6.90 -5.31 1.62
N LEU A 203 -5.89 -4.52 1.23
CA LEU A 203 -4.48 -4.87 1.44
C LEU A 203 -4.09 -4.86 2.93
N LEU A 204 -4.58 -3.90 3.72
CA LEU A 204 -4.29 -3.82 5.15
C LEU A 204 -4.88 -4.97 5.97
N HIS A 205 -6.03 -5.51 5.55
CA HIS A 205 -6.70 -6.63 6.24
C HIS A 205 -6.29 -8.00 5.70
N ARG A 206 -5.48 -8.06 4.64
CA ARG A 206 -5.01 -9.33 4.06
C ARG A 206 -4.16 -10.10 5.06
N GLN A 207 -4.55 -11.34 5.36
CA GLN A 207 -3.75 -12.23 6.20
C GLN A 207 -2.62 -12.90 5.38
N PRO A 208 -1.40 -13.03 5.94
CA PRO A 208 -0.33 -13.81 5.32
C PRO A 208 -0.74 -15.26 5.14
N LYS A 209 -0.35 -15.86 4.01
CA LYS A 209 -0.61 -17.29 3.73
C LYS A 209 0.27 -18.23 4.56
N VAL A 210 1.50 -17.80 4.91
CA VAL A 210 2.41 -18.60 5.73
C VAL A 210 1.78 -18.83 7.09
N ARG A 211 1.48 -20.09 7.39
CA ARG A 211 0.68 -20.45 8.56
C ARG A 211 1.46 -20.24 9.85
N ILE A 212 0.80 -19.61 10.82
CA ILE A 212 1.25 -19.61 12.22
C ILE A 212 0.68 -20.88 12.87
N PRO A 213 1.51 -21.76 13.45
CA PRO A 213 1.04 -22.95 14.14
C PRO A 213 0.13 -22.57 15.32
N GLN A 214 -0.91 -23.37 15.57
CA GLN A 214 -1.89 -23.08 16.64
C GLN A 214 -1.28 -23.01 18.04
N GLN A 215 -0.19 -23.75 18.27
CA GLN A 215 0.52 -23.82 19.54
C GLN A 215 1.66 -22.79 19.66
N GLY A 216 1.82 -21.89 18.67
CA GLY A 216 2.97 -21.01 18.56
C GLY A 216 4.15 -21.66 17.84
N TRP A 217 5.24 -20.93 17.69
CA TRP A 217 6.43 -21.40 16.97
C TRP A 217 7.21 -22.42 17.80
N ALA A 218 7.62 -23.51 17.17
CA ALA A 218 8.54 -24.47 17.74
C ALA A 218 9.93 -23.81 17.89
N PRO A 219 10.60 -23.98 19.04
CA PRO A 219 11.95 -23.48 19.21
C PRO A 219 12.91 -24.30 18.35
N LEU A 220 13.73 -23.59 17.59
CA LEU A 220 14.92 -24.14 16.94
C LEU A 220 15.98 -24.36 18.05
N GLN A 221 16.34 -25.62 18.33
CA GLN A 221 17.29 -25.95 19.41
C GLN A 221 18.74 -25.73 18.96
N ALA A 222 19.50 -24.94 19.72
CA ALA A 222 20.94 -24.83 19.54
C ALA A 222 21.67 -26.00 20.25
N PRO A 223 22.79 -26.51 19.71
CA PRO A 223 23.47 -26.07 18.49
C PRO A 223 22.83 -26.61 17.21
N PHE A 224 22.77 -25.77 16.16
CA PHE A 224 22.33 -26.18 14.82
C PHE A 224 23.44 -26.92 14.08
N HIS A 225 23.10 -28.07 13.52
CA HIS A 225 24.00 -28.93 12.75
C HIS A 225 23.79 -28.74 11.25
N GLY A 226 22.57 -28.39 10.82
CA GLY A 226 22.27 -28.14 9.41
C GLY A 226 21.94 -29.42 8.63
N HIS A 227 21.34 -30.41 9.28
CA HIS A 227 20.80 -31.61 8.66
C HIS A 227 19.44 -31.29 8.02
N ILE A 228 19.30 -31.54 6.72
CA ILE A 228 18.09 -31.21 5.94
C ILE A 228 17.47 -32.51 5.43
N GLN A 229 16.16 -32.69 5.60
CA GLN A 229 15.44 -33.82 5.05
C GLN A 229 14.12 -33.38 4.39
N PHE A 230 13.88 -33.85 3.17
CA PHE A 230 12.60 -33.82 2.49
C PHE A 230 12.02 -35.23 2.56
N GLN A 231 10.80 -35.36 3.09
CA GLN A 231 10.12 -36.63 3.30
C GLN A 231 8.81 -36.63 2.51
N ASP A 232 8.75 -37.42 1.45
CA ASP A 232 7.59 -37.60 0.56
C ASP A 232 6.95 -36.28 0.11
N VAL A 233 7.78 -35.31 -0.31
CA VAL A 233 7.32 -33.96 -0.60
C VAL A 233 6.57 -33.91 -1.94
N GLY A 234 5.30 -33.54 -1.88
CA GLY A 234 4.46 -33.18 -3.03
C GLY A 234 4.30 -31.66 -3.12
N PHE A 235 4.46 -31.07 -4.31
CA PHE A 235 4.36 -29.61 -4.46
C PHE A 235 3.88 -29.16 -5.84
N SER A 236 2.98 -28.17 -5.84
CA SER A 236 2.56 -27.37 -7.00
C SER A 236 2.51 -25.89 -6.60
N TYR A 237 2.87 -24.99 -7.52
CA TYR A 237 2.76 -23.56 -7.24
C TYR A 237 1.29 -23.13 -7.17
N PRO A 238 0.91 -22.23 -6.23
CA PRO A 238 -0.49 -21.78 -6.09
C PRO A 238 -1.07 -21.10 -7.35
N ALA A 239 -0.22 -20.53 -8.20
CA ALA A 239 -0.62 -19.91 -9.46
C ALA A 239 -0.94 -20.93 -10.56
N ARG A 240 -0.47 -22.18 -10.42
CA ARG A 240 -0.65 -23.29 -11.38
C ARG A 240 -0.83 -24.60 -10.60
N PRO A 241 -1.97 -24.81 -9.92
CA PRO A 241 -2.17 -25.98 -9.05
C PRO A 241 -2.11 -27.31 -9.82
N ASP A 242 -2.53 -27.32 -11.09
CA ASP A 242 -2.54 -28.51 -11.95
C ASP A 242 -1.14 -28.93 -12.42
N ALA A 243 -0.13 -28.05 -12.28
CA ALA A 243 1.24 -28.32 -12.67
C ALA A 243 2.05 -28.83 -11.48
N ILE A 244 2.03 -30.14 -11.27
CA ILE A 244 2.79 -30.82 -10.22
C ILE A 244 4.29 -30.70 -10.51
N ILE A 245 5.03 -30.12 -9.57
CA ILE A 245 6.49 -30.00 -9.62
C ILE A 245 7.15 -31.20 -8.96
N PHE A 246 6.67 -31.60 -7.77
CA PHE A 246 7.16 -32.76 -7.05
C PHE A 246 6.02 -33.70 -6.68
N SER A 247 6.26 -35.01 -6.79
CA SER A 247 5.32 -36.07 -6.47
C SER A 247 6.01 -37.14 -5.61
N GLY A 248 6.33 -36.78 -4.36
CA GLY A 248 7.01 -37.68 -3.41
C GLY A 248 8.54 -37.52 -3.40
N LEU A 249 9.04 -36.28 -3.43
CA LEU A 249 10.47 -36.00 -3.35
C LEU A 249 11.02 -36.41 -1.98
N ASN A 250 12.01 -37.30 -1.98
CA ASN A 250 12.78 -37.69 -0.81
C ASN A 250 14.24 -37.31 -1.02
N LEU A 251 14.78 -36.52 -0.11
CA LEU A 251 16.13 -35.95 -0.20
C LEU A 251 16.68 -35.78 1.21
N GLU A 252 17.94 -36.12 1.43
CA GLU A 252 18.63 -35.92 2.69
C GLU A 252 19.98 -35.24 2.43
N VAL A 253 20.34 -34.26 3.25
CA VAL A 253 21.62 -33.57 3.21
C VAL A 253 22.19 -33.54 4.62
N LEU A 254 23.35 -34.16 4.79
CA LEU A 254 24.00 -34.25 6.10
C LEU A 254 24.65 -32.90 6.49
N PRO A 255 24.89 -32.67 7.79
CA PRO A 255 25.63 -31.50 8.27
C PRO A 255 26.96 -31.30 7.53
N ASN A 256 27.20 -30.07 7.04
CA ASN A 256 28.39 -29.67 6.28
C ASN A 256 28.56 -30.36 4.92
N GLU A 257 27.54 -31.06 4.42
CA GLU A 257 27.54 -31.64 3.09
C GLU A 257 27.12 -30.61 2.04
N THR A 258 27.61 -30.79 0.80
CA THR A 258 27.14 -30.00 -0.36
C THR A 258 26.26 -30.87 -1.25
N LEU A 259 24.99 -30.51 -1.33
CA LEU A 259 24.05 -31.06 -2.31
C LEU A 259 24.14 -30.24 -3.60
N ALA A 260 24.39 -30.92 -4.72
CA ALA A 260 24.27 -30.35 -6.06
C ALA A 260 23.02 -30.90 -6.76
N LEU A 261 22.08 -30.02 -7.11
CA LEU A 261 20.88 -30.34 -7.86
C LEU A 261 21.19 -30.22 -9.36
N VAL A 262 21.15 -31.34 -10.09
CA VAL A 262 21.43 -31.35 -11.53
C VAL A 262 20.21 -31.84 -12.28
N GLY A 263 19.85 -31.15 -13.36
CA GLY A 263 18.74 -31.54 -14.21
C GLY A 263 18.34 -30.46 -15.22
N PRO A 264 17.43 -30.80 -16.16
CA PRO A 264 16.99 -29.88 -17.19
C PRO A 264 16.33 -28.63 -16.61
N SER A 265 16.20 -27.57 -17.42
CA SER A 265 15.43 -26.39 -17.01
C SER A 265 13.98 -26.79 -16.71
N GLY A 266 13.42 -26.26 -15.62
CA GLY A 266 12.06 -26.56 -15.19
C GLY A 266 11.87 -27.83 -14.36
N CYS A 267 12.92 -28.61 -14.04
CA CYS A 267 12.77 -29.81 -13.19
C CYS A 267 12.57 -29.52 -11.68
N GLY A 268 12.50 -28.25 -11.28
CA GLY A 268 12.19 -27.86 -9.90
C GLY A 268 13.40 -27.54 -9.01
N LYS A 269 14.62 -27.39 -9.54
CA LYS A 269 15.82 -27.07 -8.72
C LYS A 269 15.62 -25.86 -7.80
N SER A 270 15.22 -24.71 -8.36
CA SER A 270 14.89 -23.51 -7.59
C SER A 270 13.62 -23.66 -6.74
N SER A 271 12.78 -24.65 -7.00
CA SER A 271 11.64 -24.98 -6.14
C SER A 271 12.11 -25.65 -4.85
N VAL A 272 13.15 -26.50 -4.88
CA VAL A 272 13.76 -27.08 -3.66
C VAL A 272 14.26 -25.98 -2.74
N THR A 273 14.99 -25.01 -3.29
CA THR A 273 15.54 -23.88 -2.52
C THR A 273 14.43 -22.96 -1.98
N SER A 274 13.38 -22.71 -2.76
CA SER A 274 12.21 -21.93 -2.34
C SER A 274 11.42 -22.59 -1.21
N LEU A 275 11.28 -23.92 -1.25
CA LEU A 275 10.63 -24.70 -0.20
C LEU A 275 11.48 -24.74 1.07
N LEU A 276 12.80 -24.94 0.94
CA LEU A 276 13.73 -24.92 2.07
C LEU A 276 13.71 -23.56 2.79
N ALA A 277 13.70 -22.45 2.05
CA ALA A 277 13.57 -21.10 2.61
C ALA A 277 12.14 -20.75 3.11
N ARG A 278 11.21 -21.71 2.98
CA ARG A 278 9.79 -21.59 3.32
C ARG A 278 9.15 -20.35 2.69
N PHE A 279 9.38 -20.13 1.39
CA PHE A 279 8.63 -19.16 0.61
C PHE A 279 7.23 -19.67 0.23
N TYR A 280 7.08 -20.99 0.20
CA TYR A 280 5.81 -21.69 0.01
C TYR A 280 5.67 -22.76 1.09
N ASP A 281 4.44 -22.95 1.59
CA ASP A 281 4.08 -24.07 2.44
C ASP A 281 3.54 -25.23 1.55
N LEU A 282 3.49 -26.45 2.09
CA LEU A 282 2.99 -27.65 1.40
C LEU A 282 1.46 -27.80 1.61
N ASP A 283 0.69 -26.75 1.32
CA ASP A 283 -0.75 -26.65 1.64
C ASP A 283 -1.69 -26.72 0.42
N GLY A 284 -1.13 -26.73 -0.79
CA GLY A 284 -1.90 -26.82 -2.03
C GLY A 284 -2.54 -28.19 -2.28
N PRO A 285 -3.50 -28.27 -3.22
CA PRO A 285 -4.06 -29.55 -3.67
C PRO A 285 -2.94 -30.42 -4.26
N GLY A 286 -2.84 -31.67 -3.79
CA GLY A 286 -1.74 -32.59 -4.17
C GLY A 286 -0.40 -32.27 -3.52
N CYS A 287 -0.33 -31.26 -2.64
CA CYS A 287 0.85 -30.99 -1.82
C CYS A 287 0.79 -31.80 -0.50
N GLY A 288 1.94 -32.25 -0.04
CA GLY A 288 2.05 -33.11 1.14
C GLY A 288 3.50 -33.40 1.48
N GLY A 289 3.72 -34.20 2.53
CA GLY A 289 5.05 -34.52 3.04
C GLY A 289 5.53 -33.51 4.09
N LYS A 290 6.82 -33.61 4.43
CA LYS A 290 7.48 -32.76 5.44
C LYS A 290 8.87 -32.34 5.00
N ILE A 291 9.28 -31.15 5.44
CA ILE A 291 10.65 -30.68 5.30
C ILE A 291 11.17 -30.45 6.72
N MET A 292 12.21 -31.20 7.07
CA MET A 292 12.79 -31.23 8.41
C MET A 292 14.15 -30.53 8.37
N LEU A 293 14.42 -29.74 9.41
CA LEU A 293 15.73 -29.16 9.70
C LEU A 293 16.15 -29.60 11.10
N ASP A 294 17.26 -30.34 11.21
CA ASP A 294 17.75 -30.96 12.46
C ASP A 294 16.64 -31.74 13.19
N GLY A 295 15.79 -32.44 12.44
CA GLY A 295 14.66 -33.22 12.99
C GLY A 295 13.42 -32.41 13.37
N VAL A 296 13.40 -31.09 13.14
CA VAL A 296 12.24 -30.21 13.38
C VAL A 296 11.57 -29.82 12.06
N ASP A 297 10.26 -29.94 11.96
CA ASP A 297 9.50 -29.55 10.78
C ASP A 297 9.51 -28.01 10.60
N ILE A 298 10.00 -27.53 9.45
CA ILE A 298 10.15 -26.10 9.17
C ILE A 298 8.80 -25.34 9.16
N SER A 299 7.69 -26.05 8.95
CA SER A 299 6.35 -25.47 9.01
C SER A 299 5.96 -25.01 10.42
N THR A 300 6.60 -25.58 11.44
CA THR A 300 6.38 -25.25 12.86
C THR A 300 7.30 -24.15 13.37
N VAL A 301 8.34 -23.80 12.62
CA VAL A 301 9.40 -22.87 13.02
C VAL A 301 9.10 -21.45 12.56
N ASN A 302 9.50 -20.44 13.34
CA ASN A 302 9.38 -19.05 12.94
C ASN A 302 10.21 -18.77 11.66
N PRO A 303 9.60 -18.28 10.56
CA PRO A 303 10.32 -18.02 9.31
C PRO A 303 11.48 -17.02 9.45
N THR A 304 11.40 -16.07 10.38
CA THR A 304 12.48 -15.11 10.63
C THR A 304 13.72 -15.81 11.22
N GLU A 305 13.51 -16.73 12.17
CA GLU A 305 14.58 -17.52 12.76
C GLU A 305 15.17 -18.53 11.76
N LEU A 306 14.29 -19.23 11.03
CA LEU A 306 14.67 -20.17 9.97
C LEU A 306 15.60 -19.51 8.94
N ARG A 307 15.18 -18.36 8.40
CA ARG A 307 15.96 -17.61 7.39
C ARG A 307 17.16 -16.90 8.00
N GLY A 308 17.20 -16.71 9.31
CA GLY A 308 18.39 -16.28 10.04
C GLY A 308 19.55 -17.28 9.88
N LEU A 309 19.24 -18.59 9.84
CA LEU A 309 20.23 -19.66 9.68
C LEU A 309 20.73 -19.85 8.23
N MET A 310 20.04 -19.26 7.24
CA MET A 310 20.23 -19.50 5.81
C MET A 310 20.82 -18.30 5.07
N GLY A 311 21.94 -18.45 4.35
CA GLY A 311 22.42 -17.48 3.39
C GLY A 311 21.97 -17.87 1.99
N ALA A 312 21.37 -16.96 1.23
CA ALA A 312 20.92 -17.25 -0.14
C ALA A 312 21.59 -16.30 -1.14
N VAL A 313 22.11 -16.86 -2.22
CA VAL A 313 22.68 -16.14 -3.36
C VAL A 313 21.88 -16.55 -4.59
N PRO A 314 20.94 -15.71 -5.06
CA PRO A 314 20.16 -16.01 -6.26
C PRO A 314 20.98 -15.75 -7.53
N GLN A 315 20.53 -16.31 -8.65
CA GLN A 315 21.16 -16.18 -9.98
C GLN A 315 21.46 -14.72 -10.35
N GLU A 316 20.45 -13.86 -10.27
CA GLU A 316 20.57 -12.41 -10.44
C GLU A 316 20.42 -11.71 -9.09
N PRO A 317 21.51 -11.40 -8.38
CA PRO A 317 21.42 -10.80 -7.06
C PRO A 317 20.95 -9.34 -7.14
N PRO A 318 19.79 -9.00 -6.55
CA PRO A 318 19.37 -7.61 -6.49
C PRO A 318 20.26 -6.86 -5.50
N LEU A 319 20.91 -5.79 -5.95
CA LEU A 319 21.61 -4.84 -5.08
C LEU A 319 20.73 -3.59 -4.90
N PHE A 320 20.74 -3.04 -3.69
CA PHE A 320 20.06 -1.81 -3.35
C PHE A 320 20.88 -0.60 -3.79
N ALA A 321 20.18 0.50 -4.09
CA ALA A 321 20.79 1.78 -4.48
C ALA A 321 21.43 2.51 -3.27
N CYS A 322 22.38 1.85 -2.61
CA CYS A 322 23.16 2.36 -1.48
C CYS A 322 24.64 1.97 -1.66
N SER A 323 25.46 2.15 -0.62
CA SER A 323 26.88 1.81 -0.69
C SER A 323 27.10 0.29 -0.79
N ILE A 324 28.29 -0.14 -1.22
CA ILE A 324 28.69 -1.55 -1.18
C ILE A 324 28.67 -2.05 0.28
N ARG A 325 29.15 -1.23 1.22
CA ARG A 325 29.11 -1.49 2.66
C ARG A 325 27.70 -1.86 3.12
N ASP A 326 26.72 -1.00 2.83
CA ASP A 326 25.33 -1.19 3.25
C ASP A 326 24.70 -2.41 2.57
N ASN A 327 25.04 -2.66 1.31
CA ASN A 327 24.61 -3.84 0.58
C ASN A 327 25.10 -5.14 1.24
N ILE A 328 26.33 -5.17 1.76
CA ILE A 328 26.85 -6.34 2.48
C ILE A 328 26.21 -6.42 3.86
N ALA A 329 26.18 -5.31 4.61
CA ALA A 329 25.60 -5.23 5.95
C ALA A 329 24.11 -5.60 6.00
N TYR A 330 23.37 -5.40 4.92
CA TYR A 330 21.97 -5.82 4.78
C TYR A 330 21.75 -7.33 4.99
N GLY A 331 22.80 -8.14 4.89
CA GLY A 331 22.73 -9.57 5.17
C GLY A 331 22.57 -9.93 6.66
N CYS A 332 22.83 -9.00 7.59
CA CYS A 332 22.72 -9.25 9.03
C CYS A 332 21.28 -9.51 9.49
N SER A 333 21.13 -10.36 10.49
CA SER A 333 19.83 -10.63 11.13
C SER A 333 19.36 -9.45 11.96
N GLU A 334 18.05 -9.38 12.25
CA GLU A 334 17.50 -8.34 13.12
C GLU A 334 18.21 -8.33 14.49
N GLY A 335 18.68 -7.15 14.89
CA GLY A 335 19.42 -6.96 16.14
C GLY A 335 20.93 -7.23 16.05
N GLN A 336 21.44 -7.67 14.90
CA GLN A 336 22.87 -7.82 14.65
C GLN A 336 23.41 -6.60 13.88
N GLU A 337 24.29 -5.82 14.51
CA GLU A 337 25.05 -4.78 13.80
C GLU A 337 26.30 -5.39 13.16
N ALA A 338 26.50 -5.15 11.86
CA ALA A 338 27.70 -5.55 11.16
C ALA A 338 28.83 -4.54 11.43
N THR A 339 29.89 -4.98 12.08
CA THR A 339 31.12 -4.18 12.17
C THR A 339 31.77 -4.07 10.79
N LEU A 340 32.59 -3.03 10.58
CA LEU A 340 33.35 -2.91 9.34
C LEU A 340 34.29 -4.10 9.13
N GLU A 341 34.83 -4.66 10.21
CA GLU A 341 35.67 -5.86 10.18
C GLU A 341 34.91 -7.10 9.68
N ASP A 342 33.66 -7.30 10.12
CA ASP A 342 32.82 -8.38 9.62
C ASP A 342 32.52 -8.24 8.13
N ILE A 343 32.26 -7.01 7.67
CA ILE A 343 32.03 -6.70 6.26
C ILE A 343 33.30 -7.00 5.44
N ILE A 344 34.46 -6.55 5.90
CA ILE A 344 35.74 -6.79 5.23
C ILE A 344 36.06 -8.28 5.20
N ARG A 345 35.85 -9.01 6.31
CA ARG A 345 36.04 -10.45 6.39
C ARG A 345 35.15 -11.19 5.38
N ALA A 346 33.86 -10.86 5.34
CA ALA A 346 32.93 -11.48 4.40
C ALA A 346 33.31 -11.16 2.93
N ALA A 347 33.71 -9.91 2.66
CA ALA A 347 34.19 -9.50 1.35
C ALA A 347 35.48 -10.21 0.94
N LYS A 348 36.41 -10.48 1.86
CA LYS A 348 37.63 -11.24 1.57
C LYS A 348 37.33 -12.70 1.22
N ILE A 349 36.46 -13.36 1.99
CA ILE A 349 36.01 -14.74 1.69
C ILE A 349 35.32 -14.80 0.32
N ALA A 350 34.53 -13.79 -0.01
CA ALA A 350 33.84 -13.68 -1.29
C ALA A 350 34.72 -13.16 -2.44
N ASN A 351 36.04 -13.03 -2.25
CA ASN A 351 36.98 -12.48 -3.22
C ASN A 351 36.57 -11.09 -3.76
N ALA A 352 35.86 -10.30 -2.95
CA ALA A 352 35.32 -8.99 -3.33
C ALA A 352 36.20 -7.82 -2.86
N HIS A 353 37.02 -8.04 -1.83
CA HIS A 353 37.77 -6.96 -1.18
C HIS A 353 38.64 -6.15 -2.15
N ASP A 354 39.40 -6.82 -3.01
CA ASP A 354 40.42 -6.16 -3.83
C ASP A 354 39.81 -5.19 -4.85
N PHE A 355 38.71 -5.56 -5.50
CA PHE A 355 38.03 -4.65 -6.42
C PHE A 355 37.23 -3.58 -5.68
N ILE A 356 36.73 -3.87 -4.48
CA ILE A 356 36.01 -2.86 -3.70
C ILE A 356 36.98 -1.73 -3.32
N VAL A 357 38.18 -2.09 -2.86
CA VAL A 357 39.22 -1.12 -2.45
C VAL A 357 39.80 -0.35 -3.65
N SER A 358 39.75 -0.91 -4.86
CA SER A 358 40.21 -0.21 -6.06
C SER A 358 39.26 0.90 -6.54
N PHE A 359 38.01 0.92 -6.09
CA PHE A 359 37.11 2.05 -6.36
C PHE A 359 37.57 3.32 -5.61
N PRO A 360 37.34 4.53 -6.19
CA PRO A 360 37.73 5.79 -5.55
C PRO A 360 37.19 5.98 -4.13
N ASN A 361 35.99 5.45 -3.84
CA ASN A 361 35.34 5.55 -2.54
C ASN A 361 35.34 4.22 -1.77
N GLY A 362 36.07 3.21 -2.23
CA GLY A 362 36.14 1.93 -1.54
C GLY A 362 34.76 1.29 -1.29
N TYR A 363 34.53 0.88 -0.05
CA TYR A 363 33.26 0.34 0.45
C TYR A 363 32.10 1.35 0.41
N ASP A 364 32.38 2.65 0.37
CA ASP A 364 31.38 3.71 0.35
C ASP A 364 30.92 4.07 -1.08
N THR A 365 31.42 3.33 -2.08
CA THR A 365 30.97 3.43 -3.47
C THR A 365 29.48 3.10 -3.58
N ILE A 366 28.70 4.00 -4.19
CA ILE A 366 27.26 3.82 -4.42
C ILE A 366 27.05 2.97 -5.68
N VAL A 367 26.34 1.85 -5.56
CA VAL A 367 26.21 0.88 -6.67
C VAL A 367 25.07 1.21 -7.66
N GLY A 368 24.20 2.16 -7.30
CA GLY A 368 23.05 2.55 -8.11
C GLY A 368 21.90 1.52 -8.13
N GLU A 369 20.84 1.81 -8.87
CA GLU A 369 19.64 0.97 -8.92
C GLU A 369 19.97 -0.40 -9.53
N ARG A 370 19.64 -1.50 -8.81
CA ARG A 370 20.00 -2.87 -9.21
C ARG A 370 21.50 -3.08 -9.44
N GLY A 371 22.34 -2.29 -8.76
CA GLY A 371 23.79 -2.43 -8.82
C GLY A 371 24.41 -2.10 -10.17
N GLN A 372 23.80 -1.23 -10.98
CA GLN A 372 24.28 -0.88 -12.33
C GLN A 372 25.76 -0.46 -12.40
N ALA A 373 26.36 0.04 -11.32
CA ALA A 373 27.77 0.42 -11.29
C ALA A 373 28.75 -0.77 -11.20
N LEU A 374 28.27 -2.00 -11.07
CA LEU A 374 29.09 -3.20 -10.92
C LEU A 374 28.91 -4.17 -12.11
N SER A 375 29.99 -4.87 -12.49
CA SER A 375 29.93 -5.97 -13.44
C SER A 375 29.13 -7.15 -12.87
N GLY A 376 28.67 -8.09 -13.72
CA GLY A 376 27.93 -9.27 -13.27
C GLY A 376 28.65 -10.06 -12.17
N GLY A 377 29.95 -10.34 -12.37
CA GLY A 377 30.75 -11.09 -11.40
C GLY A 377 31.04 -10.29 -10.12
N GLN A 378 31.17 -8.96 -10.21
CA GLN A 378 31.26 -8.10 -9.03
C GLN A 378 29.95 -8.11 -8.22
N LYS A 379 28.79 -8.06 -8.88
CA LYS A 379 27.48 -8.15 -8.20
C LYS A 379 27.33 -9.46 -7.44
N GLN A 380 27.69 -10.57 -8.06
CA GLN A 380 27.64 -11.88 -7.41
C GLN A 380 28.59 -11.98 -6.23
N ARG A 381 29.84 -11.53 -6.33
CA ARG A 381 30.77 -11.51 -5.19
C ARG A 381 30.26 -10.64 -4.03
N VAL A 382 29.63 -9.50 -4.31
CA VAL A 382 28.96 -8.69 -3.27
C VAL A 382 27.79 -9.44 -2.64
N ALA A 383 27.01 -10.19 -3.43
CA ALA A 383 25.90 -10.99 -2.93
C ALA A 383 26.37 -12.18 -2.07
N ILE A 384 27.47 -12.84 -2.45
CA ILE A 384 28.11 -13.88 -1.64
C ILE A 384 28.59 -13.27 -0.32
N ALA A 385 29.27 -12.11 -0.34
CA ALA A 385 29.67 -11.41 0.87
C ALA A 385 28.47 -11.07 1.77
N ARG A 386 27.36 -10.60 1.19
CA ARG A 386 26.10 -10.35 1.91
C ARG A 386 25.53 -11.61 2.54
N ALA A 387 25.53 -12.74 1.84
CA ALA A 387 25.07 -14.00 2.42
C ALA A 387 25.96 -14.47 3.58
N LEU A 388 27.27 -14.22 3.50
CA LEU A 388 28.27 -14.67 4.47
C LEU A 388 28.40 -13.79 5.72
N VAL A 389 28.02 -12.51 5.67
CA VAL A 389 28.22 -11.58 6.80
C VAL A 389 27.53 -12.09 8.07
N LYS A 390 26.35 -12.69 7.95
CA LYS A 390 25.58 -13.28 9.06
C LYS A 390 26.03 -14.68 9.49
N ARG A 391 27.08 -15.24 8.88
CA ARG A 391 27.65 -16.56 9.20
C ARG A 391 26.59 -17.69 9.19
N PRO A 392 25.91 -17.90 8.05
CA PRO A 392 24.84 -18.88 7.95
C PRO A 392 25.36 -20.31 8.14
N LYS A 393 24.48 -21.21 8.61
CA LYS A 393 24.72 -22.66 8.70
C LYS A 393 24.34 -23.39 7.43
N ILE A 394 23.34 -22.86 6.73
CA ILE A 394 22.87 -23.36 5.43
C ILE A 394 23.17 -22.31 4.38
N LEU A 395 23.85 -22.69 3.30
CA LEU A 395 24.12 -21.82 2.16
C LEU A 395 23.33 -22.31 0.94
N ILE A 396 22.58 -21.42 0.31
CA ILE A 396 21.79 -21.69 -0.89
C ILE A 396 22.41 -20.88 -2.03
N LEU A 397 22.83 -21.56 -3.10
CA LEU A 397 23.46 -20.97 -4.28
C LEU A 397 22.66 -21.37 -5.52
N ASP A 398 21.99 -20.42 -6.17
CA ASP A 398 21.16 -20.69 -7.35
C ASP A 398 21.87 -20.16 -8.61
N GLU A 399 22.38 -21.06 -9.47
CA GLU A 399 23.03 -20.73 -10.75
C GLU A 399 24.05 -19.59 -10.68
N ALA A 400 24.96 -19.63 -9.70
CA ALA A 400 25.87 -18.53 -9.39
C ALA A 400 26.92 -18.21 -10.47
N THR A 401 26.92 -18.82 -11.66
CA THR A 401 27.91 -18.55 -12.73
C THR A 401 27.33 -18.43 -14.14
N SER A 402 26.01 -18.58 -14.33
CA SER A 402 25.41 -18.82 -15.67
C SER A 402 25.41 -17.65 -16.67
N ALA A 403 26.03 -16.51 -16.34
CA ALA A 403 26.04 -15.31 -17.20
C ALA A 403 27.35 -14.48 -17.09
N LEU A 404 28.47 -15.12 -16.78
CA LEU A 404 29.75 -14.43 -16.57
C LEU A 404 30.76 -14.66 -17.70
N ASP A 405 31.66 -13.69 -17.88
CA ASP A 405 32.90 -13.90 -18.64
C ASP A 405 33.82 -14.89 -17.91
N PRO A 406 34.68 -15.65 -18.62
CA PRO A 406 35.48 -16.73 -18.02
C PRO A 406 36.41 -16.30 -16.88
N GLU A 407 36.93 -15.06 -16.92
CA GLU A 407 37.79 -14.53 -15.86
C GLU A 407 36.98 -14.24 -14.59
N SER A 408 35.82 -13.58 -14.74
CA SER A 408 34.89 -13.35 -13.64
C SER A 408 34.31 -14.64 -13.07
N GLU A 409 34.03 -15.63 -13.92
CA GLU A 409 33.51 -16.93 -13.51
C GLU A 409 34.47 -17.64 -12.55
N LYS A 410 35.76 -17.69 -12.88
CA LYS A 410 36.78 -18.29 -12.00
C LYS A 410 36.81 -17.63 -10.62
N LEU A 411 36.79 -16.29 -10.58
CA LEU A 411 36.82 -15.55 -9.32
C LEU A 411 35.56 -15.77 -8.47
N VAL A 412 34.39 -15.95 -9.11
CA VAL A 412 33.14 -16.28 -8.41
C VAL A 412 33.15 -17.72 -7.93
N GLN A 413 33.67 -18.65 -8.71
CA GLN A 413 33.79 -20.05 -8.32
C GLN A 413 34.71 -20.22 -7.11
N ASP A 414 35.87 -19.56 -7.11
CA ASP A 414 36.79 -19.55 -5.97
C ASP A 414 36.10 -19.00 -4.69
N ALA A 415 35.32 -17.92 -4.84
CA ALA A 415 34.54 -17.34 -3.76
C ALA A 415 33.46 -18.30 -3.24
N VAL A 416 32.78 -19.01 -4.14
CA VAL A 416 31.78 -20.03 -3.81
C VAL A 416 32.40 -21.20 -3.05
N ASP A 417 33.57 -21.68 -3.47
CA ASP A 417 34.22 -22.82 -2.83
C ASP A 417 34.77 -22.45 -1.44
N CYS A 418 35.25 -21.21 -1.25
CA CYS A 418 35.55 -20.67 0.07
C CYS A 418 34.29 -20.52 0.94
N ALA A 419 33.16 -20.10 0.35
CA ALA A 419 31.89 -19.89 1.05
C ALA A 419 31.28 -21.20 1.58
N LYS A 420 31.48 -22.32 0.89
CA LYS A 420 30.96 -23.65 1.27
C LYS A 420 31.59 -24.24 2.53
N GLN A 421 32.83 -23.87 2.84
CA GLN A 421 33.59 -24.51 3.91
C GLN A 421 32.90 -24.40 5.28
N GLY A 422 32.60 -25.56 5.89
CA GLY A 422 31.95 -25.66 7.20
C GLY A 422 30.47 -25.29 7.23
N ARG A 423 29.76 -25.47 6.10
CA ARG A 423 28.32 -25.18 5.96
C ARG A 423 27.63 -26.26 5.14
N THR A 424 26.40 -26.58 5.49
CA THR A 424 25.54 -27.37 4.61
C THR A 424 25.17 -26.50 3.42
N THR A 425 25.47 -26.94 2.20
CA THR A 425 25.25 -26.13 0.99
C THR A 425 24.29 -26.83 0.03
N VAL A 426 23.34 -26.08 -0.53
CA VAL A 426 22.50 -26.51 -1.65
C VAL A 426 22.84 -25.65 -2.86
N VAL A 427 23.27 -26.29 -3.94
CA VAL A 427 23.62 -25.65 -5.22
C VAL A 427 22.65 -26.13 -6.30
N SER A 428 22.03 -25.21 -7.04
CA SER A 428 21.09 -25.51 -8.14
C SER A 428 21.58 -25.08 -9.52
#